data_AF-A0A1H1XSZ4-F1
#
_entry.id   AF-A0A1H1XSZ4-F1
#
_cell.length_a   1.000
_cell.length_b   1.000
_cell.length_c   1.000
_cell.angle_alpha   90.00
_cell.angle_beta   90.00
_cell.angle_gamma   90.00
#
_symmetry.space_group_name_H-M   'P 1'
#
loop_
_entity.id
_entity.type
_entity.pdbx_description
1 polymer ?
#
loop_
_entity_poly.entity_id
_entity_poly.type
_entity_poly.pdbx_seq_one_letter_code
_entity_poly.pdbx_strand_id
1 'polypeptide(L)'
;MSTPDATTDSQDPVVAIQIGAVSFADEGVEPVLDILQERGAVNALFLATPTWTRGTGGRQVPGRPLPDHGVQSYDHDWVGGNYATIHPEFYRTTRLGPVGRAPDYDGDLLSDVVSTAAERGVASYAWMEESSYAQALRDYPNFPQCLEVDVWGRPAPRPCFNNPDYRNWHLGIVEDYVKSYPIDGLAWCSERPGPLNILLQRSNTPPELVTCFCRYCRDRGQEAGIDVDRARAGYRELLDWNSRVGAGDRPADGAFVTFWRILLHYPEILAWQTLWTQSQRQLYRDIYGVAKACRRSVQVGWHVFHEISFSPFYRADQDYAELSELSDFIKVVEYNNCAGPRFHSWIDSISHSLFGDADPEQVYPLMLRLLGLEEADYGDLPQTGFSADYVRRETARAVAGVRPGCKILPGIDIDIPVGQVPAATQDRRRRSEAPSGVNADNTSGSALTHCTPEGVRDAVLAAFDGGADGVVLSRKYSEMRLDNLSGAGEAIRQLANQRTP
;
A
#
# COMPACT_ATOMS: atom_id res chain seq x y z
N MET A 1 47.33 14.26 -6.73
CA MET A 1 46.06 14.07 -5.99
C MET A 1 44.96 14.20 -7.01
N SER A 2 44.53 13.07 -7.57
CA SER A 2 43.48 13.02 -8.58
C SER A 2 42.14 13.24 -7.89
N THR A 3 41.38 14.20 -8.40
CA THR A 3 39.95 14.37 -8.12
C THR A 3 39.22 13.06 -8.43
N PRO A 4 38.26 12.61 -7.60
CA PRO A 4 37.42 11.48 -7.98
C PRO A 4 36.51 11.95 -9.13
N ASP A 5 36.55 11.21 -10.23
CA ASP A 5 35.61 11.33 -11.33
C ASP A 5 34.18 11.23 -10.80
N ALA A 6 33.34 12.18 -11.21
CA ALA A 6 31.90 12.04 -11.16
C ALA A 6 31.54 10.89 -12.10
N THR A 7 31.23 9.73 -11.53
CA THR A 7 30.62 8.63 -12.26
C THR A 7 29.25 9.08 -12.74
N THR A 8 29.16 9.50 -14.00
CA THR A 8 27.93 9.51 -14.78
C THR A 8 27.47 8.06 -14.93
N ASP A 9 26.80 7.53 -13.91
CA ASP A 9 26.08 6.26 -14.03
C ASP A 9 24.69 6.60 -14.56
N SER A 10 24.61 6.93 -15.85
CA SER A 10 23.34 7.14 -16.54
C SER A 10 22.69 5.78 -16.79
N GLN A 11 22.26 5.11 -15.73
CA GLN A 11 21.30 4.02 -15.86
C GLN A 11 19.95 4.62 -16.22
N ASP A 12 19.25 3.98 -17.17
CA ASP A 12 17.88 4.34 -17.48
C ASP A 12 17.03 4.30 -16.20
N PRO A 13 16.11 5.26 -16.02
CA PRO A 13 15.26 5.29 -14.83
C PRO A 13 14.41 4.02 -14.75
N VAL A 14 14.09 3.57 -13.54
CA VAL A 14 13.21 2.42 -13.34
C VAL A 14 11.79 2.83 -13.72
N VAL A 15 11.17 2.13 -14.67
CA VAL A 15 9.76 2.30 -15.05
C VAL A 15 9.07 0.99 -14.81
N ALA A 16 8.55 0.85 -13.59
CA ALA A 16 7.89 -0.37 -13.14
C ALA A 16 6.38 -0.31 -13.39
N ILE A 17 5.73 -1.46 -13.58
CA ILE A 17 4.27 -1.56 -13.60
C ILE A 17 3.79 -2.70 -12.70
N GLN A 18 2.73 -2.43 -11.92
CA GLN A 18 2.04 -3.46 -11.17
C GLN A 18 1.16 -4.30 -12.11
N ILE A 19 1.29 -5.63 -12.08
CA ILE A 19 0.57 -6.50 -13.01
C ILE A 19 0.25 -7.86 -12.38
N GLY A 20 -0.99 -8.31 -12.56
CA GLY A 20 -1.48 -9.59 -12.05
C GLY A 20 -1.46 -10.70 -13.10
N ALA A 21 -1.53 -11.96 -12.66
CA ALA A 21 -1.53 -13.13 -13.54
C ALA A 21 -2.63 -13.09 -14.62
N VAL A 22 -3.78 -12.49 -14.30
CA VAL A 22 -4.92 -12.41 -15.22
C VAL A 22 -4.58 -11.69 -16.53
N SER A 23 -3.67 -10.72 -16.50
CA SER A 23 -3.26 -9.99 -17.70
C SER A 23 -2.55 -10.91 -18.70
N PHE A 24 -1.67 -11.78 -18.19
CA PHE A 24 -0.99 -12.77 -19.01
C PHE A 24 -1.90 -13.91 -19.45
N ALA A 25 -2.87 -14.29 -18.59
CA ALA A 25 -3.89 -15.27 -18.95
C ALA A 25 -4.81 -14.78 -20.09
N ASP A 26 -5.14 -13.49 -20.09
CA ASP A 26 -6.05 -12.88 -21.06
C ASP A 26 -5.38 -12.58 -22.40
N GLU A 27 -4.13 -12.13 -22.37
CA GLU A 27 -3.48 -11.51 -23.53
C GLU A 27 -2.20 -12.23 -23.98
N GLY A 28 -1.66 -13.13 -23.17
CA GLY A 28 -0.37 -13.80 -23.39
C GLY A 28 0.83 -12.98 -22.93
N VAL A 29 1.98 -13.64 -22.71
CA VAL A 29 3.19 -12.99 -22.17
C VAL A 29 3.81 -12.00 -23.15
N GLU A 30 4.10 -12.42 -24.38
CA GLU A 30 4.77 -11.57 -25.37
C GLU A 30 3.94 -10.32 -25.74
N PRO A 31 2.63 -10.42 -26.05
CA PRO A 31 1.85 -9.24 -26.41
C PRO A 31 1.74 -8.22 -25.27
N VAL A 32 1.61 -8.70 -24.03
CA VAL A 32 1.64 -7.81 -22.86
C VAL A 32 2.98 -7.09 -22.77
N LEU A 33 4.10 -7.81 -22.89
CA LEU A 33 5.43 -7.19 -22.85
C LEU A 33 5.63 -6.16 -23.98
N ASP A 34 5.15 -6.43 -25.19
CA ASP A 34 5.17 -5.48 -26.31
C ASP A 34 4.43 -4.20 -25.94
N ILE A 35 3.17 -4.31 -25.47
CA ILE A 35 2.36 -3.17 -25.06
C ILE A 35 3.05 -2.35 -23.96
N LEU A 36 3.56 -3.03 -22.93
CA LEU A 36 4.18 -2.37 -21.78
C LEU A 36 5.43 -1.57 -22.19
N GLN A 37 6.28 -2.12 -23.05
CA GLN A 37 7.48 -1.44 -23.54
C GLN A 37 7.12 -0.30 -24.51
N GLU A 38 6.23 -0.54 -25.49
CA GLU A 38 5.88 0.46 -26.50
C GLU A 38 5.09 1.64 -25.91
N ARG A 39 4.07 1.33 -25.11
CA ARG A 39 3.13 2.34 -24.59
C ARG A 39 3.69 3.00 -23.35
N GLY A 40 4.08 2.21 -22.35
CA GLY A 40 4.48 2.70 -21.04
C GLY A 40 5.98 2.95 -20.84
N ALA A 41 6.83 2.57 -21.82
CA ALA A 41 8.28 2.53 -21.65
C ALA A 41 8.73 1.70 -20.42
N VAL A 42 7.95 0.65 -20.11
CA VAL A 42 8.17 -0.19 -18.92
C VAL A 42 9.44 -1.02 -19.09
N ASN A 43 10.28 -1.03 -18.06
CA ASN A 43 11.48 -1.85 -17.96
C ASN A 43 11.53 -2.70 -16.67
N ALA A 44 10.47 -2.68 -15.86
CA ALA A 44 10.33 -3.56 -14.69
C ALA A 44 8.87 -4.01 -14.47
N LEU A 45 8.67 -5.27 -14.09
CA LEU A 45 7.37 -5.84 -13.74
C LEU A 45 7.29 -6.08 -12.25
N PHE A 46 6.21 -5.61 -11.64
CA PHE A 46 5.84 -5.93 -10.25
C PHE A 46 4.72 -6.97 -10.33
N LEU A 47 5.12 -8.24 -10.42
CA LEU A 47 4.26 -9.40 -10.64
C LEU A 47 3.51 -9.75 -9.35
N ALA A 48 2.19 -9.57 -9.33
CA ALA A 48 1.39 -9.78 -8.12
C ALA A 48 1.31 -11.27 -7.73
N THR A 49 2.15 -11.69 -6.79
CA THR A 49 2.13 -13.04 -6.21
C THR A 49 2.87 -13.10 -4.85
N PRO A 50 2.32 -13.78 -3.84
CA PRO A 50 0.92 -14.15 -3.75
C PRO A 50 0.04 -12.90 -3.56
N THR A 51 -1.24 -13.01 -3.91
CA THR A 51 -2.24 -11.97 -3.60
C THR A 51 -3.63 -12.59 -3.46
N TRP A 52 -4.38 -12.13 -2.46
CA TRP A 52 -5.81 -12.41 -2.27
C TRP A 52 -6.69 -11.16 -2.41
N THR A 53 -6.11 -10.06 -2.87
CA THR A 53 -6.81 -8.80 -3.12
C THR A 53 -7.07 -8.63 -4.61
N ARG A 54 -8.35 -8.53 -5.01
CA ARG A 54 -8.71 -8.36 -6.43
C ARG A 54 -8.03 -7.13 -7.01
N GLY A 55 -7.87 -6.10 -6.18
CA GLY A 55 -7.19 -4.88 -6.52
C GLY A 55 -5.77 -5.05 -7.07
N THR A 56 -5.06 -6.14 -6.81
CA THR A 56 -3.73 -6.40 -7.38
C THR A 56 -3.74 -7.58 -8.35
N GLY A 57 -4.55 -8.62 -8.10
CA GLY A 57 -4.51 -9.85 -8.90
C GLY A 57 -5.63 -10.07 -9.93
N GLY A 58 -6.81 -9.48 -9.75
CA GLY A 58 -7.99 -9.75 -10.60
C GLY A 58 -8.16 -8.79 -11.78
N ARG A 59 -9.33 -8.82 -12.42
CA ARG A 59 -9.78 -7.83 -13.42
C ARG A 59 -10.37 -6.60 -12.75
N GLN A 60 -10.92 -5.70 -13.56
CA GLN A 60 -11.60 -4.48 -13.13
C GLN A 60 -12.78 -4.79 -12.18
N VAL A 61 -13.04 -3.90 -11.24
CA VAL A 61 -14.13 -4.08 -10.27
C VAL A 61 -15.52 -3.89 -10.92
N PRO A 62 -16.54 -4.67 -10.54
CA PRO A 62 -17.86 -4.61 -11.18
C PRO A 62 -18.50 -3.21 -11.17
N GLY A 63 -19.10 -2.84 -12.30
CA GLY A 63 -19.77 -1.55 -12.48
C GLY A 63 -18.84 -0.40 -12.87
N ARG A 64 -17.55 -0.68 -13.09
CA ARG A 64 -16.60 0.27 -13.69
C ARG A 64 -16.41 0.00 -15.16
N PRO A 65 -16.10 1.02 -15.98
CA PRO A 65 -15.70 0.79 -17.35
C PRO A 65 -14.54 -0.20 -17.42
N LEU A 66 -14.68 -1.23 -18.25
CA LEU A 66 -13.60 -2.17 -18.55
C LEU A 66 -12.49 -1.43 -19.33
N PRO A 67 -11.22 -1.86 -19.18
CA PRO A 67 -10.13 -1.35 -20.02
C PRO A 67 -10.35 -1.72 -21.50
N ASP A 68 -9.63 -1.06 -22.38
CA ASP A 68 -9.69 -1.24 -23.84
C ASP A 68 -8.85 -2.43 -24.36
N HIS A 69 -8.38 -3.28 -23.44
CA HIS A 69 -7.61 -4.50 -23.71
C HIS A 69 -7.99 -5.61 -22.72
N GLY A 70 -7.40 -6.80 -22.88
CA GLY A 70 -7.74 -7.97 -22.09
C GLY A 70 -9.17 -8.49 -22.33
N VAL A 71 -9.56 -9.52 -21.56
CA VAL A 71 -10.90 -10.10 -21.70
C VAL A 71 -11.95 -9.10 -21.19
N GLN A 72 -12.94 -8.83 -22.04
CA GLN A 72 -14.01 -7.87 -21.79
C GLN A 72 -15.11 -8.45 -20.88
N SER A 73 -14.73 -8.90 -19.68
CA SER A 73 -15.65 -9.39 -18.65
C SER A 73 -15.13 -9.15 -17.23
N TYR A 74 -16.04 -9.17 -16.25
CA TYR A 74 -15.67 -9.16 -14.83
C TYR A 74 -15.42 -10.58 -14.33
N ASP A 75 -14.51 -10.70 -13.37
CA ASP A 75 -14.11 -11.94 -12.71
C ASP A 75 -14.81 -12.12 -11.36
N HIS A 76 -16.13 -12.29 -11.38
CA HIS A 76 -16.96 -12.34 -10.16
C HIS A 76 -16.55 -13.42 -9.15
N ASP A 77 -15.96 -14.51 -9.62
CA ASP A 77 -15.56 -15.65 -8.80
C ASP A 77 -14.05 -15.68 -8.51
N TRP A 78 -13.34 -14.56 -8.74
CA TRP A 78 -11.90 -14.43 -8.46
C TRP A 78 -11.58 -14.61 -6.97
N VAL A 79 -10.58 -15.45 -6.66
CA VAL A 79 -10.20 -15.80 -5.29
C VAL A 79 -8.83 -15.25 -4.89
N GLY A 80 -7.81 -15.46 -5.73
CA GLY A 80 -6.42 -15.18 -5.41
C GLY A 80 -5.67 -16.35 -4.74
N GLY A 81 -4.38 -16.14 -4.49
CA GLY A 81 -3.46 -17.12 -3.92
C GLY A 81 -2.03 -16.88 -4.35
N ASN A 82 -1.21 -17.92 -4.23
CA ASN A 82 0.11 -17.99 -4.84
C ASN A 82 0.00 -18.40 -6.31
N TYR A 83 0.55 -17.57 -7.20
CA TYR A 83 0.57 -17.81 -8.65
C TYR A 83 1.85 -18.49 -9.14
N ALA A 84 2.80 -18.78 -8.24
CA ALA A 84 4.03 -19.52 -8.54
C ALA A 84 3.95 -21.01 -8.11
N THR A 85 4.89 -21.83 -8.55
CA THR A 85 5.07 -23.20 -8.03
C THR A 85 5.38 -23.15 -6.54
N ILE A 86 4.81 -24.10 -5.78
CA ILE A 86 4.96 -24.19 -4.32
C ILE A 86 5.98 -25.28 -4.01
N HIS A 87 7.02 -24.95 -3.24
CA HIS A 87 8.02 -25.91 -2.76
C HIS A 87 7.85 -26.14 -1.24
N PRO A 88 7.13 -27.21 -0.80
CA PRO A 88 6.72 -27.40 0.58
C PRO A 88 7.84 -27.36 1.64
N GLU A 89 9.07 -27.67 1.25
CA GLU A 89 10.26 -27.64 2.11
C GLU A 89 10.53 -26.30 2.78
N PHE A 90 10.15 -25.17 2.16
CA PHE A 90 10.38 -23.83 2.71
C PHE A 90 9.36 -23.44 3.79
N TYR A 91 8.28 -24.21 3.95
CA TYR A 91 7.18 -23.87 4.85
C TYR A 91 7.15 -24.73 6.12
N ARG A 92 8.22 -25.50 6.39
CA ARG A 92 8.29 -26.43 7.54
C ARG A 92 8.34 -25.75 8.90
N THR A 93 8.62 -24.44 8.95
CA THR A 93 8.77 -23.65 10.19
C THR A 93 7.48 -22.96 10.63
N THR A 94 6.37 -23.20 9.95
CA THR A 94 5.06 -22.62 10.25
C THR A 94 3.98 -23.70 10.28
N ARG A 95 3.01 -23.55 11.18
CA ARG A 95 1.80 -24.38 11.23
C ARG A 95 0.80 -24.10 10.12
N LEU A 96 0.99 -23.01 9.36
CA LEU A 96 0.17 -22.69 8.19
C LEU A 96 0.47 -23.63 7.02
N GLY A 97 1.67 -24.21 6.95
CA GLY A 97 2.08 -25.07 5.85
C GLY A 97 2.29 -24.31 4.52
N PRO A 98 2.36 -25.03 3.39
CA PRO A 98 2.69 -24.45 2.10
C PRO A 98 1.63 -23.46 1.59
N VAL A 99 2.05 -22.27 1.16
CA VAL A 99 1.15 -21.21 0.68
C VAL A 99 0.11 -21.74 -0.32
N GLY A 100 -1.15 -21.31 -0.18
CA GLY A 100 -2.25 -21.80 -1.00
C GLY A 100 -2.12 -21.37 -2.47
N ARG A 101 -2.29 -22.32 -3.38
CA ARG A 101 -2.29 -22.08 -4.83
C ARG A 101 -3.49 -21.23 -5.25
N ALA A 102 -3.29 -20.24 -6.11
CA ALA A 102 -4.38 -19.48 -6.71
C ALA A 102 -5.17 -20.36 -7.70
N PRO A 103 -6.51 -20.42 -7.62
CA PRO A 103 -7.32 -21.19 -8.56
C PRO A 103 -7.54 -20.46 -9.90
N ASP A 104 -7.22 -19.17 -9.95
CA ASP A 104 -7.55 -18.29 -11.09
C ASP A 104 -6.50 -18.32 -12.22
N TYR A 105 -5.48 -19.17 -12.11
CA TYR A 105 -4.39 -19.27 -13.09
C TYR A 105 -3.80 -20.69 -13.11
N ASP A 106 -3.81 -21.32 -14.28
CA ASP A 106 -3.35 -22.70 -14.45
C ASP A 106 -1.82 -22.83 -14.46
N GLY A 107 -1.11 -21.81 -14.96
CA GLY A 107 0.35 -21.79 -15.17
C GLY A 107 1.16 -21.27 -13.98
N ASP A 108 2.48 -21.26 -14.05
CA ASP A 108 3.33 -20.69 -13.01
C ASP A 108 3.76 -19.29 -13.44
N LEU A 109 3.16 -18.25 -12.85
CA LEU A 109 3.36 -16.86 -13.26
C LEU A 109 4.84 -16.47 -13.32
N LEU A 110 5.64 -16.91 -12.35
CA LEU A 110 7.05 -16.56 -12.31
C LEU A 110 7.83 -17.35 -13.37
N SER A 111 7.54 -18.64 -13.57
CA SER A 111 8.16 -19.43 -14.66
C SER A 111 7.77 -18.91 -16.05
N ASP A 112 6.51 -18.54 -16.24
CA ASP A 112 5.95 -18.16 -17.54
C ASP A 112 6.46 -16.79 -18.01
N VAL A 113 6.73 -15.85 -17.07
CA VAL A 113 7.02 -14.45 -17.39
C VAL A 113 8.49 -14.09 -17.24
N VAL A 114 9.18 -14.53 -16.17
CA VAL A 114 10.48 -13.97 -15.77
C VAL A 114 11.55 -14.14 -16.85
N SER A 115 11.64 -15.32 -17.48
CA SER A 115 12.65 -15.56 -18.53
C SER A 115 12.41 -14.69 -19.76
N THR A 116 11.16 -14.64 -20.24
CA THR A 116 10.76 -13.86 -21.42
C THR A 116 10.93 -12.36 -21.20
N ALA A 117 10.65 -11.87 -19.99
CA ALA A 117 10.91 -10.48 -19.60
C ALA A 117 12.41 -10.16 -19.61
N ALA A 118 13.23 -11.04 -19.03
CA ALA A 118 14.69 -10.86 -18.98
C ALA A 118 15.35 -10.81 -20.37
N GLU A 119 14.90 -11.64 -21.32
CA GLU A 119 15.37 -11.62 -22.71
C GLU A 119 15.13 -10.26 -23.41
N ARG A 120 14.17 -9.48 -22.91
CA ARG A 120 13.81 -8.14 -23.40
C ARG A 120 14.38 -7.01 -22.56
N GLY A 121 15.24 -7.31 -21.58
CA GLY A 121 15.80 -6.34 -20.65
C GLY A 121 14.80 -5.78 -19.64
N VAL A 122 13.70 -6.52 -19.37
CA VAL A 122 12.68 -6.13 -18.39
C VAL A 122 12.90 -6.89 -17.09
N ALA A 123 13.17 -6.16 -16.01
CA ALA A 123 13.37 -6.74 -14.68
C ALA A 123 12.05 -7.29 -14.10
N SER A 124 12.11 -8.32 -13.26
CA SER A 124 10.93 -8.95 -12.65
C SER A 124 11.00 -8.98 -11.12
N TYR A 125 9.99 -8.41 -10.48
CA TYR A 125 9.85 -8.35 -9.03
C TYR A 125 8.63 -9.15 -8.58
N ALA A 126 8.76 -9.96 -7.53
CA ALA A 126 7.59 -10.51 -6.86
C ALA A 126 6.94 -9.41 -6.01
N TRP A 127 5.75 -8.96 -6.43
CA TRP A 127 4.91 -8.00 -5.72
C TRP A 127 3.96 -8.74 -4.78
N MET A 128 4.28 -8.73 -3.50
CA MET A 128 3.55 -9.45 -2.45
C MET A 128 2.68 -8.48 -1.67
N GLU A 129 1.39 -8.78 -1.56
CA GLU A 129 0.46 -7.96 -0.77
C GLU A 129 -0.04 -8.75 0.44
N GLU A 130 -0.04 -8.11 1.62
CA GLU A 130 -0.43 -8.74 2.88
C GLU A 130 -1.85 -9.34 2.83
N SER A 131 -2.75 -8.75 2.04
CA SER A 131 -4.15 -9.14 1.87
C SER A 131 -4.90 -9.28 3.20
N SER A 132 -4.55 -8.49 4.23
CA SER A 132 -5.06 -8.69 5.60
C SER A 132 -6.58 -8.63 5.75
N TYR A 133 -7.27 -8.06 4.77
CA TYR A 133 -8.72 -7.93 4.76
C TYR A 133 -9.43 -9.08 4.04
N ALA A 134 -8.70 -9.90 3.29
CA ALA A 134 -9.24 -10.97 2.45
C ALA A 134 -9.85 -12.11 3.28
N GLN A 135 -11.09 -12.49 2.95
CA GLN A 135 -11.76 -13.61 3.61
C GLN A 135 -11.07 -14.95 3.32
N ALA A 136 -10.53 -15.13 2.10
CA ALA A 136 -9.83 -16.34 1.70
C ALA A 136 -8.65 -16.71 2.62
N LEU A 137 -7.94 -15.71 3.16
CA LEU A 137 -6.90 -15.96 4.16
C LEU A 137 -7.47 -16.45 5.49
N ARG A 138 -8.61 -15.91 5.95
CA ARG A 138 -9.26 -16.37 7.19
C ARG A 138 -9.76 -17.81 7.10
N ASP A 139 -10.14 -18.23 5.90
CA ASP A 139 -10.59 -19.61 5.64
C ASP A 139 -9.41 -20.58 5.41
N TYR A 140 -8.19 -20.06 5.27
CA TYR A 140 -6.99 -20.86 5.05
C TYR A 140 -6.64 -21.71 6.30
N PRO A 141 -6.17 -22.97 6.13
CA PRO A 141 -5.88 -23.86 7.24
C PRO A 141 -4.99 -23.24 8.31
N ASN A 142 -5.41 -23.34 9.58
CA ASN A 142 -4.74 -22.80 10.77
C ASN A 142 -4.55 -21.27 10.79
N PHE A 143 -4.94 -20.53 9.75
CA PHE A 143 -4.78 -19.07 9.70
C PHE A 143 -5.51 -18.31 10.81
N PRO A 144 -6.71 -18.73 11.28
CA PRO A 144 -7.36 -18.09 12.43
C PRO A 144 -6.50 -18.02 13.71
N GLN A 145 -5.50 -18.89 13.86
CA GLN A 145 -4.56 -18.87 15.00
C GLN A 145 -3.53 -17.74 14.89
N CYS A 146 -3.39 -17.14 13.71
CA CYS A 146 -2.49 -16.04 13.41
C CYS A 146 -3.14 -14.65 13.56
N LEU A 147 -4.44 -14.61 13.82
CA LEU A 147 -5.21 -13.38 13.91
C LEU A 147 -4.78 -12.54 15.11
N GLU A 148 -4.94 -11.23 14.93
CA GLU A 148 -4.81 -10.25 15.99
C GLU A 148 -5.90 -10.43 17.05
N VAL A 149 -5.70 -9.78 18.18
CA VAL A 149 -6.64 -9.79 19.30
C VAL A 149 -6.94 -8.35 19.70
N ASP A 150 -8.21 -8.04 19.91
CA ASP A 150 -8.66 -6.70 20.26
C ASP A 150 -8.48 -6.36 21.75
N VAL A 151 -8.86 -5.15 22.13
CA VAL A 151 -8.81 -4.66 23.52
C VAL A 151 -9.71 -5.42 24.51
N TRP A 152 -10.55 -6.36 24.09
CA TRP A 152 -11.33 -7.25 24.97
C TRP A 152 -10.88 -8.70 24.94
N GLY A 153 -9.85 -9.02 24.17
CA GLY A 153 -9.34 -10.39 24.07
C GLY A 153 -10.06 -11.22 23.01
N ARG A 154 -10.83 -10.58 22.12
CA ARG A 154 -11.56 -11.26 21.04
C ARG A 154 -10.67 -11.33 19.79
N PRO A 155 -10.75 -12.41 19.00
CA PRO A 155 -10.08 -12.47 17.70
C PRO A 155 -10.52 -11.32 16.79
N ALA A 156 -9.56 -10.72 16.10
CA ALA A 156 -9.75 -9.66 15.11
C ALA A 156 -9.57 -10.20 13.68
N PRO A 157 -10.02 -9.49 12.63
CA PRO A 157 -10.05 -10.05 11.28
C PRO A 157 -8.69 -10.06 10.55
N ARG A 158 -7.64 -9.44 11.12
CA ARG A 158 -6.34 -9.22 10.49
C ARG A 158 -5.25 -10.07 11.16
N PRO A 159 -4.15 -10.42 10.47
CA PRO A 159 -3.06 -11.20 11.05
C PRO A 159 -2.13 -10.35 11.93
N CYS A 160 -1.46 -11.01 12.88
CA CYS A 160 -0.51 -10.39 13.79
C CYS A 160 0.93 -10.51 13.26
N PHE A 161 1.61 -9.36 13.08
CA PHE A 161 3.03 -9.33 12.69
C PHE A 161 3.98 -10.00 13.68
N ASN A 162 3.58 -10.15 14.96
CA ASN A 162 4.40 -10.81 15.98
C ASN A 162 4.09 -12.30 16.14
N ASN A 163 3.09 -12.85 15.44
CA ASN A 163 2.84 -14.28 15.49
C ASN A 163 3.94 -15.03 14.71
N PRO A 164 4.66 -15.98 15.32
CA PRO A 164 5.75 -16.70 14.66
C PRO A 164 5.28 -17.52 13.46
N ASP A 165 4.08 -18.11 13.48
CA ASP A 165 3.57 -18.88 12.35
C ASP A 165 3.29 -17.98 11.14
N TYR A 166 2.75 -16.77 11.36
CA TYR A 166 2.50 -15.78 10.31
C TYR A 166 3.82 -15.21 9.74
N ARG A 167 4.77 -14.86 10.60
CA ARG A 167 6.11 -14.41 10.17
C ARG A 167 6.80 -15.48 9.34
N ASN A 168 6.93 -16.70 9.89
CA ASN A 168 7.63 -17.80 9.22
C ASN A 168 6.98 -18.21 7.90
N TRP A 169 5.66 -18.06 7.78
CA TRP A 169 4.97 -18.32 6.51
C TRP A 169 5.41 -17.36 5.41
N HIS A 170 5.49 -16.05 5.71
CA HIS A 170 6.00 -15.05 4.77
C HIS A 170 7.48 -15.21 4.47
N LEU A 171 8.30 -15.56 5.47
CA LEU A 171 9.71 -15.86 5.25
C LEU A 171 9.89 -17.11 4.38
N GLY A 172 9.00 -18.10 4.50
CA GLY A 172 8.95 -19.27 3.62
C GLY A 172 8.63 -18.89 2.17
N ILE A 173 7.66 -17.99 1.94
CA ILE A 173 7.34 -17.46 0.59
C ILE A 173 8.56 -16.76 0.00
N VAL A 174 9.22 -15.90 0.77
CA VAL A 174 10.41 -15.16 0.33
C VAL A 174 11.56 -16.11 0.00
N GLU A 175 11.84 -17.08 0.86
CA GLU A 175 12.90 -18.07 0.64
C GLU A 175 12.62 -18.90 -0.61
N ASP A 176 11.37 -19.37 -0.78
CA ASP A 176 10.92 -20.12 -1.95
C ASP A 176 11.15 -19.32 -3.23
N TYR A 177 10.60 -18.11 -3.31
CA TYR A 177 10.70 -17.31 -4.52
C TYR A 177 12.14 -16.96 -4.89
N VAL A 178 12.94 -16.52 -3.92
CA VAL A 178 14.30 -16.04 -4.20
C VAL A 178 15.25 -17.18 -4.60
N LYS A 179 15.02 -18.41 -4.09
CA LYS A 179 15.83 -19.59 -4.42
C LYS A 179 15.35 -20.32 -5.66
N SER A 180 14.05 -20.33 -5.92
CA SER A 180 13.45 -21.11 -7.01
C SER A 180 13.39 -20.34 -8.33
N TYR A 181 13.38 -18.99 -8.29
CA TYR A 181 13.23 -18.16 -9.48
C TYR A 181 14.35 -17.13 -9.63
N PRO A 182 14.76 -16.81 -10.87
CA PRO A 182 15.75 -15.78 -11.16
C PRO A 182 15.14 -14.36 -11.13
N ILE A 183 14.23 -14.06 -10.19
CA ILE A 183 13.65 -12.72 -10.02
C ILE A 183 14.71 -11.67 -9.65
N ASP A 184 14.53 -10.44 -10.09
CA ASP A 184 15.43 -9.30 -9.79
C ASP A 184 15.16 -8.71 -8.42
N GLY A 185 13.92 -8.79 -7.94
CA GLY A 185 13.58 -8.24 -6.64
C GLY A 185 12.27 -8.70 -6.02
N LEU A 186 12.02 -8.14 -4.84
CA LEU A 186 10.81 -8.30 -4.04
C LEU A 186 10.28 -6.90 -3.74
N ALA A 187 8.96 -6.76 -3.81
CA ALA A 187 8.27 -5.55 -3.39
C ALA A 187 7.11 -5.94 -2.47
N TRP A 188 7.17 -5.50 -1.21
CA TRP A 188 6.20 -5.90 -0.18
C TRP A 188 5.20 -4.78 0.11
N CYS A 189 3.92 -5.14 0.15
CA CYS A 189 2.80 -4.23 0.37
C CYS A 189 2.04 -4.54 1.66
N SER A 190 1.96 -3.56 2.55
CA SER A 190 1.08 -3.60 3.72
C SER A 190 0.40 -2.24 3.90
N GLU A 191 -0.86 -2.16 3.48
CA GLU A 191 -1.69 -0.94 3.57
C GLU A 191 -2.46 -0.90 4.89
N ARG A 192 -1.73 -0.97 6.00
CA ARG A 192 -2.33 -1.08 7.34
C ARG A 192 -1.70 -0.08 8.30
N PRO A 193 -2.46 0.90 8.84
CA PRO A 193 -1.99 1.73 9.95
C PRO A 193 -2.23 1.05 11.31
N GLY A 194 -1.51 1.52 12.32
CA GLY A 194 -1.66 1.05 13.70
C GLY A 194 -2.95 1.50 14.39
N PRO A 195 -3.25 0.94 15.57
CA PRO A 195 -4.52 1.10 16.27
C PRO A 195 -4.89 2.55 16.57
N LEU A 196 -3.93 3.40 16.94
CA LEU A 196 -4.20 4.81 17.22
C LEU A 196 -4.57 5.55 15.94
N ASN A 197 -3.79 5.40 14.87
CA ASN A 197 -4.08 6.04 13.58
C ASN A 197 -5.49 5.69 13.08
N ILE A 198 -5.91 4.43 13.15
CA ILE A 198 -7.27 4.02 12.77
C ILE A 198 -8.31 4.75 13.62
N LEU A 199 -8.11 4.82 14.93
CA LEU A 199 -9.02 5.49 15.87
C LEU A 199 -9.14 7.00 15.60
N LEU A 200 -8.05 7.64 15.16
CA LEU A 200 -8.03 9.06 14.83
C LEU A 200 -8.77 9.35 13.53
N GLN A 201 -8.62 8.52 12.52
CA GLN A 201 -9.08 8.81 11.16
C GLN A 201 -10.60 8.65 10.95
N ARG A 202 -11.33 8.05 11.91
CA ARG A 202 -12.77 7.80 11.75
C ARG A 202 -13.52 7.83 13.06
N SER A 203 -14.79 8.18 12.99
CA SER A 203 -15.74 8.03 14.09
C SER A 203 -16.30 6.60 14.17
N ASN A 204 -16.82 6.22 15.34
CA ASN A 204 -17.43 4.91 15.59
C ASN A 204 -16.54 3.74 15.14
N THR A 205 -15.25 3.79 15.49
CA THR A 205 -14.24 2.80 15.12
C THR A 205 -14.66 1.40 15.63
N PRO A 206 -14.79 0.40 14.73
CA PRO A 206 -15.03 -0.97 15.14
C PRO A 206 -13.89 -1.46 16.04
N PRO A 207 -14.17 -1.94 17.25
CA PRO A 207 -13.11 -2.25 18.19
C PRO A 207 -12.17 -3.37 17.78
N GLU A 208 -12.61 -4.27 16.90
CA GLU A 208 -11.79 -5.30 16.28
C GLU A 208 -10.65 -4.74 15.40
N LEU A 209 -10.64 -3.43 15.12
CA LEU A 209 -9.53 -2.75 14.46
C LEU A 209 -8.52 -2.14 15.45
N VAL A 210 -8.83 -2.13 16.75
CA VAL A 210 -7.94 -1.63 17.81
C VAL A 210 -7.18 -2.80 18.39
N THR A 211 -6.08 -3.12 17.71
CA THR A 211 -5.27 -4.32 17.87
C THR A 211 -3.78 -3.96 17.96
N CYS A 212 -2.87 -4.84 18.36
CA CYS A 212 -3.06 -6.26 18.67
C CYS A 212 -2.61 -6.55 20.10
N PHE A 213 -3.51 -7.09 20.92
CA PHE A 213 -3.29 -7.50 22.31
C PHE A 213 -3.16 -9.02 22.47
N CYS A 214 -2.71 -9.73 21.42
CA CYS A 214 -2.44 -11.17 21.52
C CYS A 214 -1.22 -11.44 22.41
N ARG A 215 -1.02 -12.68 22.87
CA ARG A 215 0.09 -13.02 23.78
C ARG A 215 1.44 -12.48 23.29
N TYR A 216 1.75 -12.63 22.01
CA TYR A 216 3.03 -12.21 21.44
C TYR A 216 3.26 -10.69 21.52
N CYS A 217 2.22 -9.89 21.25
CA CYS A 217 2.34 -8.44 21.37
C CYS A 217 2.41 -7.99 22.83
N ARG A 218 1.71 -8.69 23.74
CA ARG A 218 1.77 -8.41 25.18
C ARG A 218 3.16 -8.71 25.73
N ASP A 219 3.74 -9.85 25.36
CA ASP A 219 5.09 -10.23 25.77
C ASP A 219 6.11 -9.19 25.31
N ARG A 220 6.05 -8.79 24.03
CA ARG A 220 6.90 -7.71 23.50
C ARG A 220 6.68 -6.36 24.18
N GLY A 221 5.43 -6.04 24.52
CA GLY A 221 5.10 -4.84 25.27
C GLY A 221 5.77 -4.83 26.64
N GLN A 222 5.70 -5.95 27.35
CA GLN A 222 6.37 -6.11 28.66
C GLN A 222 7.90 -6.01 28.54
N GLU A 223 8.49 -6.65 27.53
CA GLU A 223 9.92 -6.56 27.23
C GLU A 223 10.36 -5.12 26.92
N ALA A 224 9.51 -4.33 26.26
CA ALA A 224 9.72 -2.92 25.97
C ALA A 224 9.40 -1.98 27.16
N GLY A 225 9.02 -2.53 28.32
CA GLY A 225 8.67 -1.74 29.51
C GLY A 225 7.32 -1.02 29.43
N ILE A 226 6.43 -1.45 28.54
CA ILE A 226 5.07 -0.90 28.39
C ILE A 226 4.14 -1.60 29.38
N ASP A 227 3.39 -0.82 30.17
CA ASP A 227 2.27 -1.36 30.95
C ASP A 227 1.12 -1.71 29.99
N VAL A 228 1.06 -2.99 29.62
CA VAL A 228 0.09 -3.54 28.68
C VAL A 228 -1.35 -3.34 29.14
N ASP A 229 -1.62 -3.48 30.43
CA ASP A 229 -2.97 -3.38 30.96
C ASP A 229 -3.44 -1.92 30.96
N ARG A 230 -2.54 -0.97 31.24
CA ARG A 230 -2.80 0.47 31.05
C ARG A 230 -2.98 0.85 29.58
N ALA A 231 -2.17 0.33 28.66
CA ALA A 231 -2.36 0.54 27.22
C ALA A 231 -3.77 0.10 26.80
N ARG A 232 -4.16 -1.11 27.21
CA ARG A 232 -5.47 -1.70 26.93
C ARG A 232 -6.62 -0.89 27.55
N ALA A 233 -6.45 -0.38 28.76
CA ALA A 233 -7.41 0.51 29.41
C ALA A 233 -7.56 1.84 28.65
N GLY A 234 -6.44 2.47 28.29
CA GLY A 234 -6.43 3.71 27.53
C GLY A 234 -7.12 3.59 26.17
N TYR A 235 -6.88 2.50 25.43
CA TYR A 235 -7.58 2.28 24.16
C TYR A 235 -9.08 2.02 24.30
N ARG A 236 -9.53 1.43 25.42
CA ARG A 236 -10.98 1.31 25.70
C ARG A 236 -11.59 2.68 25.96
N GLU A 237 -10.87 3.55 26.68
CA GLU A 237 -11.31 4.92 26.91
C GLU A 237 -11.33 5.73 25.61
N LEU A 238 -10.35 5.53 24.72
CA LEU A 238 -10.38 6.11 23.36
C LEU A 238 -11.54 5.58 22.52
N LEU A 239 -11.89 4.29 22.61
CA LEU A 239 -13.04 3.75 21.89
C LEU A 239 -14.37 4.33 22.38
N ASP A 240 -14.53 4.50 23.70
CA ASP A 240 -15.70 5.17 24.28
C ASP A 240 -15.78 6.63 23.80
N TRP A 241 -14.67 7.38 23.92
CA TRP A 241 -14.56 8.75 23.42
C TRP A 241 -14.90 8.84 21.92
N ASN A 242 -14.34 7.97 21.10
CA ASN A 242 -14.54 7.95 19.66
C ASN A 242 -16.00 7.65 19.28
N SER A 243 -16.66 6.75 20.01
CA SER A 243 -18.08 6.44 19.81
C SER A 243 -18.98 7.62 20.23
N ARG A 244 -18.68 8.26 21.35
CA ARG A 244 -19.45 9.41 21.87
C ARG A 244 -19.36 10.61 20.94
N VAL A 245 -18.14 10.99 20.54
CA VAL A 245 -17.93 12.07 19.56
C VAL A 245 -18.62 11.73 18.24
N GLY A 246 -18.51 10.48 17.77
CA GLY A 246 -19.21 10.01 16.58
C GLY A 246 -20.74 10.01 16.67
N ALA A 247 -21.31 10.00 17.87
CA ALA A 247 -22.74 10.14 18.13
C ALA A 247 -23.19 11.61 18.28
N GLY A 248 -22.26 12.57 18.12
CA GLY A 248 -22.51 14.00 18.32
C GLY A 248 -22.46 14.45 19.78
N ASP A 249 -22.08 13.59 20.72
CA ASP A 249 -21.83 13.98 22.11
C ASP A 249 -20.51 14.73 22.19
N ARG A 250 -20.58 16.06 22.27
CA ARG A 250 -19.42 16.94 22.40
C ARG A 250 -19.07 17.12 23.87
N PRO A 251 -17.88 16.68 24.32
CA PRO A 251 -17.41 16.96 25.67
C PRO A 251 -17.37 18.47 25.94
N ALA A 252 -17.58 18.89 27.19
CA ALA A 252 -17.60 20.30 27.56
C ALA A 252 -16.31 21.07 27.20
N ASP A 253 -15.17 20.40 27.29
CA ASP A 253 -13.86 20.97 26.92
C ASP A 253 -13.49 20.75 25.44
N GLY A 254 -14.35 20.07 24.67
CA GLY A 254 -14.11 19.68 23.29
C GLY A 254 -13.57 18.25 23.12
N ALA A 255 -13.74 17.72 21.90
CA ALA A 255 -13.27 16.42 21.47
C ALA A 255 -11.74 16.32 21.53
N PHE A 256 -11.02 17.29 20.95
CA PHE A 256 -9.55 17.28 20.91
C PHE A 256 -8.93 17.34 22.32
N VAL A 257 -9.43 18.22 23.18
CA VAL A 257 -8.91 18.38 24.55
C VAL A 257 -9.17 17.11 25.37
N THR A 258 -10.33 16.49 25.19
CA THR A 258 -10.65 15.22 25.86
C THR A 258 -9.75 14.09 25.38
N PHE A 259 -9.52 13.97 24.07
CA PHE A 259 -8.54 13.04 23.51
C PHE A 259 -7.14 13.25 24.12
N TRP A 260 -6.66 14.50 24.14
CA TRP A 260 -5.35 14.83 24.68
C TRP A 260 -5.22 14.48 26.17
N ARG A 261 -6.30 14.68 26.94
CA ARG A 261 -6.36 14.28 28.35
C ARG A 261 -6.24 12.76 28.53
N ILE A 262 -6.88 11.97 27.66
CA ILE A 262 -6.75 10.51 27.68
C ILE A 262 -5.30 10.11 27.43
N LEU A 263 -4.59 10.74 26.49
CA LEU A 263 -3.16 10.48 26.26
C LEU A 263 -2.29 10.85 27.47
N LEU A 264 -2.58 11.97 28.15
CA LEU A 264 -1.86 12.35 29.38
C LEU A 264 -2.12 11.36 30.52
N HIS A 265 -3.31 10.74 30.57
CA HIS A 265 -3.62 9.72 31.55
C HIS A 265 -3.01 8.35 31.19
N TYR A 266 -2.99 7.98 29.91
CA TYR A 266 -2.44 6.73 29.41
C TYR A 266 -1.39 6.97 28.32
N PRO A 267 -0.18 7.42 28.67
CA PRO A 267 0.91 7.57 27.71
C PRO A 267 1.26 6.26 27.00
N GLU A 268 0.88 5.11 27.59
CA GLU A 268 1.05 3.79 27.00
C GLU A 268 0.33 3.63 25.66
N ILE A 269 -0.67 4.47 25.34
CA ILE A 269 -1.30 4.50 24.02
C ILE A 269 -0.26 4.82 22.93
N LEU A 270 0.58 5.84 23.16
CA LEU A 270 1.62 6.24 22.20
C LEU A 270 2.72 5.19 22.10
N ALA A 271 3.12 4.62 23.25
CA ALA A 271 4.10 3.54 23.29
C ALA A 271 3.60 2.29 22.53
N TRP A 272 2.31 1.97 22.66
CA TRP A 272 1.70 0.84 21.99
C TRP A 272 1.53 1.05 20.48
N GLN A 273 1.17 2.26 20.03
CA GLN A 273 1.19 2.64 18.62
C GLN A 273 2.60 2.44 18.04
N THR A 274 3.63 2.90 18.75
CA THR A 274 5.03 2.72 18.36
C THR A 274 5.41 1.24 18.26
N LEU A 275 5.05 0.43 19.27
CA LEU A 275 5.31 -1.01 19.26
C LEU A 275 4.65 -1.70 18.05
N TRP A 276 3.41 -1.33 17.73
CA TRP A 276 2.70 -1.88 16.59
C TRP A 276 3.45 -1.58 15.28
N THR A 277 3.84 -0.32 15.06
CA THR A 277 4.60 0.10 13.88
C THR A 277 5.96 -0.60 13.81
N GLN A 278 6.67 -0.72 14.93
CA GLN A 278 7.94 -1.46 15.01
C GLN A 278 7.78 -2.94 14.71
N SER A 279 6.62 -3.54 15.01
CA SER A 279 6.34 -4.94 14.72
C SER A 279 6.22 -5.19 13.20
N GLN A 280 5.59 -4.26 12.47
CA GLN A 280 5.57 -4.29 11.00
C GLN A 280 6.99 -4.14 10.44
N ARG A 281 7.75 -3.15 10.92
CA ARG A 281 9.15 -2.93 10.50
C ARG A 281 10.05 -4.12 10.81
N GLN A 282 9.79 -4.86 11.90
CA GLN A 282 10.54 -6.07 12.20
C GLN A 282 10.31 -7.15 11.13
N LEU A 283 9.08 -7.35 10.66
CA LEU A 283 8.82 -8.27 9.56
C LEU A 283 9.57 -7.84 8.29
N TYR A 284 9.65 -6.53 8.00
CA TYR A 284 10.42 -6.04 6.86
C TYR A 284 11.92 -6.35 7.01
N ARG A 285 12.50 -6.16 8.20
CA ARG A 285 13.90 -6.55 8.48
C ARG A 285 14.13 -8.04 8.28
N ASP A 286 13.19 -8.88 8.72
CA ASP A 286 13.28 -10.32 8.54
C ASP A 286 13.22 -10.71 7.06
N ILE A 287 12.29 -10.13 6.29
CA ILE A 287 12.16 -10.34 4.83
C ILE A 287 13.45 -9.93 4.12
N TYR A 288 13.96 -8.73 4.40
CA TYR A 288 15.21 -8.23 3.84
C TYR A 288 16.37 -9.19 4.14
N GLY A 289 16.51 -9.61 5.40
CA GLY A 289 17.54 -10.52 5.85
C GLY A 289 17.49 -11.88 5.12
N VAL A 290 16.30 -12.49 5.03
CA VAL A 290 16.13 -13.77 4.33
C VAL A 290 16.42 -13.63 2.84
N ALA A 291 15.90 -12.59 2.18
CA ALA A 291 16.12 -12.36 0.76
C ALA A 291 17.62 -12.21 0.44
N LYS A 292 18.33 -11.34 1.18
CA LYS A 292 19.78 -11.12 0.99
C LYS A 292 20.63 -12.34 1.37
N ALA A 293 20.19 -13.15 2.33
CA ALA A 293 20.85 -14.40 2.69
C ALA A 293 20.68 -15.46 1.59
N CYS A 294 19.53 -15.51 0.92
CA CYS A 294 19.29 -16.42 -0.20
C CYS A 294 20.09 -15.99 -1.44
N ARG A 295 20.02 -14.70 -1.80
CA ARG A 295 20.71 -14.14 -2.96
C ARG A 295 20.96 -12.64 -2.77
N ARG A 296 22.23 -12.27 -2.51
CA ARG A 296 22.60 -10.88 -2.18
C ARG A 296 22.21 -9.83 -3.23
N SER A 297 22.14 -10.22 -4.50
CA SER A 297 21.81 -9.33 -5.61
C SER A 297 20.32 -9.01 -5.73
N VAL A 298 19.43 -9.77 -5.09
CA VAL A 298 17.98 -9.52 -5.17
C VAL A 298 17.67 -8.18 -4.50
N GLN A 299 16.93 -7.31 -5.19
CA GLN A 299 16.48 -6.04 -4.62
C GLN A 299 15.26 -6.26 -3.73
N VAL A 300 15.13 -5.48 -2.67
CA VAL A 300 14.02 -5.55 -1.73
C VAL A 300 13.51 -4.14 -1.48
N GLY A 301 12.20 -3.95 -1.63
CA GLY A 301 11.58 -2.66 -1.36
C GLY A 301 10.19 -2.74 -0.77
N TRP A 302 9.78 -1.60 -0.23
CA TRP A 302 8.56 -1.47 0.56
C TRP A 302 7.60 -0.49 -0.09
N HIS A 303 6.33 -0.87 -0.11
CA HIS A 303 5.25 0.03 -0.44
C HIS A 303 4.84 0.82 0.78
N VAL A 304 4.98 2.14 0.70
CA VAL A 304 4.50 3.08 1.71
C VAL A 304 3.12 3.56 1.29
N PHE A 305 2.13 3.19 2.09
CA PHE A 305 0.72 3.42 1.84
C PHE A 305 0.35 4.90 1.68
N HIS A 306 -0.67 5.20 0.87
CA HIS A 306 -1.10 6.56 0.51
C HIS A 306 -1.46 7.45 1.70
N GLU A 307 -1.78 6.84 2.85
CA GLU A 307 -2.04 7.55 4.11
C GLU A 307 -0.88 8.49 4.50
N ILE A 308 0.34 8.24 4.00
CA ILE A 308 1.51 9.11 4.16
C ILE A 308 1.26 10.55 3.68
N SER A 309 0.37 10.70 2.69
CA SER A 309 0.02 11.99 2.08
C SER A 309 -1.18 12.65 2.74
N PHE A 310 -1.91 11.95 3.63
CA PHE A 310 -3.15 12.44 4.22
C PHE A 310 -3.03 12.70 5.72
N SER A 311 -2.26 11.87 6.43
CA SER A 311 -2.20 11.91 7.89
C SER A 311 -0.83 12.31 8.39
N PRO A 312 -0.70 13.47 9.08
CA PRO A 312 0.55 13.81 9.75
C PRO A 312 0.91 12.79 10.84
N PHE A 313 -0.08 12.08 11.40
CA PHE A 313 0.12 11.04 12.42
C PHE A 313 0.72 9.78 11.82
N TYR A 314 0.20 9.32 10.68
CA TYR A 314 0.78 8.18 9.96
C TYR A 314 2.14 8.53 9.36
N ARG A 315 2.31 9.76 8.87
CA ARG A 315 3.60 10.27 8.39
C ARG A 315 4.67 10.24 9.49
N ALA A 316 4.31 10.52 10.75
CA ALA A 316 5.22 10.38 11.88
C ALA A 316 5.61 8.91 12.15
N ASP A 317 4.73 7.95 11.88
CA ASP A 317 5.01 6.52 12.02
C ASP A 317 5.83 5.93 10.86
N GLN A 318 5.95 6.62 9.74
CA GLN A 318 6.62 6.10 8.54
C GLN A 318 7.89 6.90 8.24
N ASP A 319 8.86 6.84 9.16
CA ASP A 319 10.16 7.47 8.99
C ASP A 319 10.95 6.80 7.86
N TYR A 320 11.18 7.55 6.78
CA TYR A 320 11.98 7.11 5.64
C TYR A 320 13.44 6.83 6.00
N ALA A 321 14.00 7.53 6.99
CA ALA A 321 15.39 7.33 7.37
C ALA A 321 15.57 5.93 7.95
N GLU A 322 14.65 5.50 8.81
CA GLU A 322 14.65 4.14 9.37
C GLU A 322 14.30 3.09 8.31
N LEU A 323 13.27 3.33 7.49
CA LEU A 323 12.88 2.38 6.43
C LEU A 323 14.02 2.15 5.43
N SER A 324 14.75 3.21 5.05
CA SER A 324 15.83 3.11 4.08
C SER A 324 17.00 2.22 4.52
N GLU A 325 17.18 1.96 5.82
CA GLU A 325 18.26 1.07 6.32
C GLU A 325 18.06 -0.39 5.92
N LEU A 326 16.83 -0.77 5.60
CA LEU A 326 16.45 -2.12 5.18
C LEU A 326 15.81 -2.11 3.79
N SER A 327 16.20 -1.19 2.92
CA SER A 327 15.59 -1.01 1.60
C SER A 327 16.65 -0.85 0.52
N ASP A 328 16.47 -1.51 -0.62
CA ASP A 328 17.11 -1.09 -1.87
C ASP A 328 16.27 -0.02 -2.57
N PHE A 329 14.95 -0.05 -2.38
CA PHE A 329 14.03 0.98 -2.87
C PHE A 329 12.79 1.12 -1.99
N ILE A 330 12.12 2.27 -2.07
CA ILE A 330 10.83 2.53 -1.45
C ILE A 330 9.84 2.98 -2.54
N LYS A 331 8.71 2.28 -2.64
CA LYS A 331 7.57 2.69 -3.47
C LYS A 331 6.64 3.57 -2.63
N VAL A 332 6.68 4.88 -2.82
CA VAL A 332 5.77 5.82 -2.14
C VAL A 332 4.49 5.93 -2.95
N VAL A 333 3.32 5.78 -2.32
CA VAL A 333 2.05 5.96 -3.04
C VAL A 333 1.74 7.43 -3.23
N GLU A 334 1.81 7.89 -4.48
CA GLU A 334 1.57 9.28 -4.88
C GLU A 334 0.45 9.33 -5.92
N TYR A 335 -0.67 8.64 -5.63
CA TYR A 335 -1.77 8.49 -6.58
C TYR A 335 -2.59 9.77 -6.68
N ASN A 336 -2.13 10.74 -7.48
CA ASN A 336 -2.69 12.09 -7.55
C ASN A 336 -4.19 12.11 -7.94
N ASN A 337 -4.62 11.31 -8.91
CA ASN A 337 -6.02 11.31 -9.34
C ASN A 337 -6.97 10.85 -8.21
N CYS A 338 -6.80 9.64 -7.67
CA CYS A 338 -7.66 9.16 -6.59
C CYS A 338 -7.41 9.84 -5.22
N ALA A 339 -6.35 10.62 -5.06
CA ALA A 339 -6.06 11.34 -3.82
C ALA A 339 -7.16 12.34 -3.44
N GLY A 340 -7.73 13.09 -4.40
CA GLY A 340 -8.75 14.11 -4.11
C GLY A 340 -9.97 13.55 -3.37
N PRO A 341 -10.74 12.62 -3.97
CA PRO A 341 -11.87 11.97 -3.31
C PRO A 341 -11.53 11.26 -1.99
N ARG A 342 -10.35 10.63 -1.90
CA ARG A 342 -9.88 9.94 -0.68
C ARG A 342 -9.57 10.94 0.43
N PHE A 343 -8.85 12.02 0.12
CA PHE A 343 -8.50 13.03 1.12
C PHE A 343 -9.72 13.84 1.56
N HIS A 344 -10.64 14.15 0.65
CA HIS A 344 -11.93 14.73 1.00
C HIS A 344 -12.66 13.85 2.03
N SER A 345 -12.78 12.54 1.75
CA SER A 345 -13.42 11.59 2.66
C SER A 345 -12.65 11.42 3.99
N TRP A 346 -11.33 11.52 3.95
CA TRP A 346 -10.47 11.46 5.13
C TRP A 346 -10.66 12.68 6.04
N ILE A 347 -10.71 13.89 5.46
CA ILE A 347 -10.98 15.14 6.19
C ILE A 347 -12.37 15.14 6.81
N ASP A 348 -13.39 14.71 6.06
CA ASP A 348 -14.74 14.53 6.60
C ASP A 348 -14.71 13.58 7.81
N SER A 349 -14.03 12.44 7.67
CA SER A 349 -13.99 11.42 8.72
C SER A 349 -13.28 11.90 9.99
N ILE A 350 -12.12 12.56 9.87
CA ILE A 350 -11.37 13.06 11.03
C ILE A 350 -12.06 14.25 11.72
N SER A 351 -12.85 15.02 10.98
CA SER A 351 -13.69 16.11 11.50
C SER A 351 -14.89 15.59 12.29
N HIS A 352 -15.19 14.28 12.21
CA HIS A 352 -16.17 13.60 13.06
C HIS A 352 -15.54 12.76 14.18
N SER A 353 -14.22 12.85 14.38
CA SER A 353 -13.47 12.17 15.45
C SER A 353 -12.54 13.14 16.19
N LEU A 354 -11.23 13.15 15.87
CA LEU A 354 -10.22 13.94 16.56
C LEU A 354 -10.52 15.44 16.52
N PHE A 355 -10.99 15.92 15.37
CA PHE A 355 -11.36 17.31 15.15
C PHE A 355 -12.87 17.53 15.16
N GLY A 356 -13.63 16.75 15.96
CA GLY A 356 -15.08 16.88 16.19
C GLY A 356 -15.60 18.25 16.64
N ASP A 357 -14.67 19.17 16.93
CA ASP A 357 -14.90 20.54 17.38
C ASP A 357 -14.92 21.57 16.23
N ALA A 358 -14.55 21.18 15.01
CA ALA A 358 -14.42 22.06 13.85
C ALA A 358 -15.02 21.42 12.59
N ASP A 359 -15.51 22.25 11.67
CA ASP A 359 -16.05 21.78 10.40
C ASP A 359 -14.91 21.42 9.41
N PRO A 360 -15.15 20.51 8.44
CA PRO A 360 -14.16 20.11 7.43
C PRO A 360 -13.43 21.27 6.74
N GLU A 361 -14.14 22.35 6.39
CA GLU A 361 -13.59 23.57 5.78
C GLU A 361 -12.54 24.29 6.64
N GLN A 362 -12.56 24.08 7.95
CA GLN A 362 -11.59 24.64 8.89
C GLN A 362 -10.43 23.67 9.15
N VAL A 363 -10.71 22.36 9.16
CA VAL A 363 -9.71 21.30 9.37
C VAL A 363 -8.81 21.14 8.15
N TYR A 364 -9.38 21.17 6.95
CA TYR A 364 -8.68 21.01 5.68
C TYR A 364 -7.43 21.90 5.51
N PRO A 365 -7.52 23.24 5.61
CA PRO A 365 -6.37 24.11 5.42
C PRO A 365 -5.29 23.91 6.51
N LEU A 366 -5.68 23.48 7.72
CA LEU A 366 -4.72 23.11 8.76
C LEU A 366 -3.95 21.83 8.36
N MET A 367 -4.65 20.81 7.87
CA MET A 367 -4.02 19.54 7.44
C MET A 367 -3.05 19.75 6.28
N LEU A 368 -3.45 20.52 5.25
CA LEU A 368 -2.55 20.88 4.16
C LEU A 368 -1.26 21.55 4.66
N ARG A 369 -1.36 22.50 5.60
CA ARG A 369 -0.19 23.18 6.18
C ARG A 369 0.71 22.24 6.97
N LEU A 370 0.13 21.31 7.75
CA LEU A 370 0.91 20.30 8.50
C LEU A 370 1.63 19.33 7.54
N LEU A 371 1.03 19.05 6.39
CA LEU A 371 1.57 18.14 5.38
C LEU A 371 2.49 18.84 4.37
N GLY A 372 2.50 20.17 4.33
CA GLY A 372 3.26 20.95 3.35
C GLY A 372 2.69 20.90 1.92
N LEU A 373 1.38 20.72 1.81
CA LEU A 373 0.66 20.54 0.55
C LEU A 373 -0.14 21.80 0.16
N GLU A 374 -0.38 21.97 -1.13
CA GLU A 374 -1.17 23.05 -1.72
C GLU A 374 -2.05 22.43 -2.81
N GLU A 375 -3.36 22.39 -2.57
CA GLU A 375 -4.33 21.73 -3.46
C GLU A 375 -5.60 22.58 -3.60
N ALA A 376 -6.51 22.14 -4.47
CA ALA A 376 -7.79 22.82 -4.72
C ALA A 376 -8.63 23.02 -3.44
N ASP A 377 -9.67 23.86 -3.52
CA ASP A 377 -10.60 24.06 -2.41
C ASP A 377 -11.26 22.74 -1.99
N TYR A 378 -11.59 22.61 -0.71
CA TYR A 378 -12.07 21.35 -0.11
C TYR A 378 -13.22 20.73 -0.93
N GLY A 379 -14.23 21.53 -1.27
CA GLY A 379 -15.41 21.08 -2.01
C GLY A 379 -15.15 20.66 -3.47
N ASP A 380 -14.04 21.08 -4.07
CA ASP A 380 -13.68 20.81 -5.47
C ASP A 380 -12.73 19.60 -5.60
N LEU A 381 -12.08 19.18 -4.50
CA LEU A 381 -11.14 18.06 -4.48
C LEU A 381 -11.67 16.76 -5.13
N PRO A 382 -12.93 16.33 -4.88
CA PRO A 382 -13.45 15.12 -5.52
C PRO A 382 -13.46 15.18 -7.06
N GLN A 383 -13.62 16.38 -7.63
CA GLN A 383 -13.70 16.65 -9.06
C GLN A 383 -12.33 16.84 -9.69
N THR A 384 -11.38 17.45 -8.97
CA THR A 384 -10.07 17.81 -9.51
C THR A 384 -9.01 16.74 -9.26
N GLY A 385 -9.11 15.95 -8.20
CA GLY A 385 -7.98 15.17 -7.71
C GLY A 385 -6.90 16.07 -7.10
N PHE A 386 -5.74 15.50 -6.81
CA PHE A 386 -4.54 16.26 -6.46
C PHE A 386 -3.74 16.63 -7.71
N SER A 387 -3.01 17.73 -7.62
CA SER A 387 -2.15 18.25 -8.66
C SER A 387 -0.95 17.34 -8.97
N ALA A 388 -0.30 17.56 -10.13
CA ALA A 388 1.01 16.97 -10.40
C ALA A 388 2.10 17.55 -9.46
N ASP A 389 1.95 18.80 -9.00
CA ASP A 389 2.89 19.41 -8.05
C ASP A 389 2.92 18.68 -6.70
N TYR A 390 1.80 18.07 -6.28
CA TYR A 390 1.80 17.16 -5.13
C TYR A 390 2.78 16.00 -5.31
N VAL A 391 2.78 15.34 -6.47
CA VAL A 391 3.72 14.24 -6.78
C VAL A 391 5.15 14.76 -6.66
N ARG A 392 5.46 15.90 -7.27
CA ARG A 392 6.79 16.52 -7.15
C ARG A 392 7.19 16.78 -5.69
N ARG A 393 6.32 17.38 -4.88
CA ARG A 393 6.60 17.73 -3.48
C ARG A 393 6.78 16.49 -2.60
N GLU A 394 5.90 15.51 -2.76
CA GLU A 394 5.93 14.28 -1.96
C GLU A 394 7.13 13.42 -2.34
N THR A 395 7.45 13.32 -3.63
CA THR A 395 8.68 12.69 -4.11
C THR A 395 9.91 13.38 -3.52
N ALA A 396 10.01 14.71 -3.61
CA ALA A 396 11.15 15.46 -3.07
C ALA A 396 11.31 15.27 -1.56
N ARG A 397 10.19 15.20 -0.82
CA ARG A 397 10.17 14.89 0.60
C ARG A 397 10.71 13.49 0.88
N ALA A 398 10.31 12.49 0.10
CA ALA A 398 10.78 11.12 0.23
C ALA A 398 12.28 10.99 -0.07
N VAL A 399 12.74 11.61 -1.16
CA VAL A 399 14.16 11.66 -1.55
C VAL A 399 15.01 12.31 -0.45
N ALA A 400 14.54 13.41 0.14
CA ALA A 400 15.24 14.06 1.25
C ALA A 400 15.23 13.25 2.55
N GLY A 401 14.27 12.34 2.72
CA GLY A 401 14.08 11.55 3.94
C GLY A 401 14.85 10.24 3.97
N VAL A 402 15.28 9.70 2.82
CA VAL A 402 16.01 8.42 2.75
C VAL A 402 17.52 8.60 2.90
N ARG A 403 18.19 7.56 3.40
CA ARG A 403 19.65 7.48 3.40
C ARG A 403 20.19 7.20 1.99
N PRO A 404 21.43 7.60 1.67
CA PRO A 404 22.05 7.30 0.37
C PRO A 404 22.03 5.80 0.05
N GLY A 405 21.67 5.47 -1.19
CA GLY A 405 21.62 4.09 -1.69
C GLY A 405 20.23 3.46 -1.69
N CYS A 406 19.23 4.06 -1.05
CA CYS A 406 17.83 3.67 -1.17
C CYS A 406 17.15 4.48 -2.28
N LYS A 407 16.64 3.81 -3.32
CA LYS A 407 15.90 4.47 -4.42
C LYS A 407 14.49 4.89 -4.00
N ILE A 408 13.98 5.99 -4.51
CA ILE A 408 12.57 6.41 -4.39
C ILE A 408 11.85 6.18 -5.70
N LEU A 409 10.77 5.40 -5.65
CA LEU A 409 9.92 5.06 -6.78
C LEU A 409 8.47 5.50 -6.54
N PRO A 410 8.08 6.74 -6.89
CA PRO A 410 6.71 7.21 -6.75
C PRO A 410 5.74 6.32 -7.53
N GLY A 411 4.66 5.93 -6.86
CA GLY A 411 3.54 5.21 -7.44
C GLY A 411 2.60 6.18 -8.12
N ILE A 412 2.48 6.10 -9.44
CA ILE A 412 1.65 6.99 -10.25
C ILE A 412 0.29 6.35 -10.51
N ASP A 413 -0.79 7.11 -10.30
CA ASP A 413 -2.16 6.69 -10.57
C ASP A 413 -2.41 6.60 -12.07
N ILE A 414 -2.85 5.43 -12.54
CA ILE A 414 -3.42 5.23 -13.86
C ILE A 414 -4.72 4.45 -13.69
N ASP A 415 -5.83 5.14 -13.93
CA ASP A 415 -7.20 4.59 -13.93
C ASP A 415 -7.62 3.90 -12.61
N ILE A 416 -7.03 4.31 -11.48
CA ILE A 416 -7.48 3.79 -10.18
C ILE A 416 -8.94 4.20 -9.96
N PRO A 417 -9.85 3.26 -9.65
CA PRO A 417 -11.27 3.59 -9.49
C PRO A 417 -11.53 4.62 -8.39
N VAL A 418 -12.34 5.65 -8.71
CA VAL A 418 -12.78 6.72 -7.77
C VAL A 418 -14.29 6.72 -7.54
N GLY A 419 -14.72 7.07 -6.33
CA GLY A 419 -16.09 7.07 -5.85
C GLY A 419 -16.66 5.69 -5.54
N GLN A 420 -17.84 5.65 -4.93
CA GLN A 420 -18.61 4.43 -4.72
C GLN A 420 -19.54 4.16 -5.91
N VAL A 421 -19.56 2.93 -6.38
CA VAL A 421 -20.54 2.45 -7.37
C VAL A 421 -21.27 1.22 -6.81
N PRO A 422 -22.61 1.12 -6.93
CA PRO A 422 -23.41 0.08 -6.27
C PRO A 422 -22.92 -1.35 -6.53
N ALA A 423 -22.55 -1.67 -7.77
CA ALA A 423 -22.09 -3.00 -8.15
C ALA A 423 -20.76 -3.37 -7.46
N ALA A 424 -19.80 -2.45 -7.37
CA ALA A 424 -18.54 -2.68 -6.67
C ALA A 424 -18.75 -2.81 -5.15
N THR A 425 -19.63 -1.99 -4.56
CA THR A 425 -19.98 -2.10 -3.14
C THR A 425 -20.65 -3.46 -2.85
N GLN A 426 -21.53 -3.93 -3.73
CA GLN A 426 -22.19 -5.22 -3.61
C GLN A 426 -21.20 -6.39 -3.78
N ASP A 427 -20.29 -6.32 -4.75
CA ASP A 427 -19.25 -7.33 -4.97
C ASP A 427 -18.33 -7.46 -3.74
N ARG A 428 -17.84 -6.34 -3.19
CA ARG A 428 -17.03 -6.34 -1.97
C ARG A 428 -17.77 -7.01 -0.80
N ARG A 429 -19.05 -6.69 -0.61
CA ARG A 429 -19.90 -7.32 0.42
C ARG A 429 -20.05 -8.82 0.19
N ARG A 430 -20.29 -9.27 -1.05
CA ARG A 430 -20.39 -10.70 -1.41
C ARG A 430 -19.10 -11.45 -1.04
N ARG A 431 -17.94 -10.82 -1.27
CA ARG A 431 -16.62 -11.41 -0.99
C ARG A 431 -16.23 -11.36 0.50
N SER A 432 -17.09 -10.80 1.36
CA SER A 432 -16.83 -10.62 2.80
C SER A 432 -15.49 -9.95 3.08
N GLU A 433 -15.04 -9.10 2.14
CA GLU A 433 -13.85 -8.29 2.35
C GLU A 433 -14.20 -7.22 3.38
N ALA A 434 -13.49 -7.23 4.50
CA ALA A 434 -13.64 -6.19 5.48
C ALA A 434 -13.33 -4.84 4.79
N PRO A 435 -14.09 -3.76 5.07
CA PRO A 435 -13.66 -2.45 4.64
C PRO A 435 -12.24 -2.25 5.19
N SER A 436 -11.28 -1.87 4.34
CA SER A 436 -9.94 -1.49 4.82
C SER A 436 -10.05 -0.46 5.94
N GLY A 437 -11.11 0.35 5.88
CA GLY A 437 -11.45 1.40 6.83
C GLY A 437 -10.53 2.60 6.74
N VAL A 438 -9.54 2.55 5.85
CA VAL A 438 -8.46 3.50 5.70
C VAL A 438 -8.31 3.81 4.21
N ASN A 439 -8.14 5.09 3.88
CA ASN A 439 -8.22 5.62 2.51
C ASN A 439 -9.53 5.30 1.78
N ALA A 440 -10.62 5.19 2.54
CA ALA A 440 -11.95 4.99 1.98
C ALA A 440 -12.35 6.23 1.20
N ASP A 441 -12.63 6.04 -0.09
CA ASP A 441 -13.32 7.01 -0.91
C ASP A 441 -14.83 6.82 -0.71
N ASN A 442 -15.45 7.73 0.04
CA ASN A 442 -16.88 7.71 0.32
C ASN A 442 -17.67 8.61 -0.63
N THR A 443 -17.01 9.23 -1.62
CA THR A 443 -17.67 10.09 -2.60
C THR A 443 -18.52 9.25 -3.56
N SER A 444 -19.45 9.89 -4.27
CA SER A 444 -20.26 9.23 -5.29
C SER A 444 -20.74 10.26 -6.32
N GLY A 445 -21.21 9.78 -7.47
CA GLY A 445 -21.67 10.63 -8.57
C GLY A 445 -20.79 10.52 -9.80
N SER A 446 -21.21 11.20 -10.87
CA SER A 446 -20.54 11.16 -12.18
C SER A 446 -19.52 12.28 -12.40
N ALA A 447 -19.53 13.30 -11.55
CA ALA A 447 -18.59 14.43 -11.60
C ALA A 447 -17.47 14.19 -10.59
N LEU A 448 -16.68 13.14 -10.81
CA LEU A 448 -15.45 12.88 -10.06
C LEU A 448 -14.26 13.00 -11.02
N THR A 449 -13.09 13.23 -10.43
CA THR A 449 -11.82 13.25 -11.16
C THR A 449 -11.60 11.98 -11.97
N HIS A 450 -10.92 12.10 -13.11
CA HIS A 450 -10.65 10.97 -13.99
C HIS A 450 -9.26 11.08 -14.59
N CYS A 451 -8.65 9.92 -14.78
CA CYS A 451 -7.33 9.79 -15.37
C CYS A 451 -7.37 10.20 -16.86
N THR A 452 -6.37 10.96 -17.29
CA THR A 452 -6.14 11.35 -18.69
C THR A 452 -4.68 11.10 -19.06
N PRO A 453 -4.35 10.92 -20.36
CA PRO A 453 -2.95 10.70 -20.76
C PRO A 453 -2.04 11.86 -20.38
N GLU A 454 -2.53 13.09 -20.52
CA GLU A 454 -1.82 14.30 -20.10
C GLU A 454 -1.60 14.35 -18.58
N GLY A 455 -2.63 14.03 -17.78
CA GLY A 455 -2.48 13.98 -16.32
C GLY A 455 -1.45 12.93 -15.86
N VAL A 456 -1.41 11.76 -16.50
CA VAL A 456 -0.39 10.74 -16.23
C VAL A 456 1.00 11.23 -16.63
N ARG A 457 1.13 11.82 -17.83
CA ARG A 457 2.40 12.37 -18.31
C ARG A 457 2.95 13.41 -17.32
N ASP A 458 2.11 14.35 -16.92
CA ASP A 458 2.50 15.45 -16.04
C ASP A 458 2.86 14.96 -14.64
N ALA A 459 2.15 13.95 -14.11
CA ALA A 459 2.51 13.30 -12.85
C ALA A 459 3.87 12.57 -12.91
N VAL A 460 4.15 11.86 -14.02
CA VAL A 460 5.46 11.21 -14.21
C VAL A 460 6.58 12.24 -14.30
N LEU A 461 6.41 13.31 -15.09
CA LEU A 461 7.39 14.39 -15.17
C LEU A 461 7.63 15.05 -13.81
N ALA A 462 6.55 15.31 -13.06
CA ALA A 462 6.62 15.89 -11.72
C ALA A 462 7.38 15.01 -10.72
N ALA A 463 7.22 13.68 -10.78
CA ALA A 463 8.02 12.76 -9.98
C ALA A 463 9.52 12.90 -10.26
N PHE A 464 9.93 12.96 -11.53
CA PHE A 464 11.35 13.15 -11.87
C PHE A 464 11.87 14.54 -11.50
N ASP A 465 11.06 15.59 -11.63
CA ASP A 465 11.39 16.93 -11.13
C ASP A 465 11.55 16.96 -9.60
N GLY A 466 10.87 16.06 -8.89
CA GLY A 466 11.02 15.82 -7.46
C GLY A 466 12.28 15.02 -7.09
N GLY A 467 13.01 14.49 -8.07
CA GLY A 467 14.24 13.72 -7.87
C GLY A 467 14.04 12.21 -7.80
N ALA A 468 12.93 11.67 -8.32
CA ALA A 468 12.70 10.23 -8.37
C ALA A 468 13.81 9.46 -9.12
N ASP A 469 14.16 8.28 -8.62
CA ASP A 469 15.04 7.32 -9.31
C ASP A 469 14.32 6.53 -10.42
N GLY A 470 12.99 6.61 -10.42
CA GLY A 470 12.10 5.88 -11.30
C GLY A 470 10.65 6.02 -10.82
N VAL A 471 9.70 5.38 -11.50
CA VAL A 471 8.28 5.41 -11.15
C VAL A 471 7.69 4.01 -11.17
N VAL A 472 6.58 3.81 -10.46
CA VAL A 472 5.78 2.58 -10.52
C VAL A 472 4.36 2.92 -10.98
N LEU A 473 4.03 2.55 -12.22
CA LEU A 473 2.71 2.71 -12.81
C LEU A 473 1.72 1.81 -12.07
N SER A 474 0.75 2.44 -11.41
CA SER A 474 -0.16 1.83 -10.44
C SER A 474 -1.62 2.08 -10.86
N ARG A 475 -2.58 1.25 -10.50
CA ARG A 475 -2.46 0.17 -9.51
C ARG A 475 -2.33 -1.23 -10.08
N LYS A 476 -2.88 -1.50 -11.27
CA LYS A 476 -2.54 -2.70 -12.05
C LYS A 476 -2.88 -2.52 -13.52
N TYR A 477 -2.12 -3.16 -14.39
CA TYR A 477 -2.35 -3.12 -15.84
C TYR A 477 -3.79 -3.47 -16.26
N SER A 478 -4.45 -4.45 -15.62
CA SER A 478 -5.83 -4.85 -15.94
C SER A 478 -6.93 -3.83 -15.55
N GLU A 479 -6.56 -2.65 -15.04
CA GLU A 479 -7.45 -1.50 -14.85
C GLU A 479 -7.19 -0.37 -15.84
N MET A 480 -6.02 -0.35 -16.47
CA MET A 480 -5.52 0.80 -17.22
C MET A 480 -6.11 0.88 -18.62
N ARG A 481 -6.35 2.09 -19.11
CA ARG A 481 -6.54 2.32 -20.54
C ARG A 481 -5.19 2.45 -21.22
N LEU A 482 -5.02 1.88 -22.39
CA LEU A 482 -3.74 1.93 -23.11
C LEU A 482 -3.33 3.36 -23.49
N ASP A 483 -4.30 4.25 -23.73
CA ASP A 483 -4.04 5.66 -23.98
C ASP A 483 -3.48 6.37 -22.73
N ASN A 484 -4.00 6.07 -21.54
CA ASN A 484 -3.49 6.65 -20.29
C ASN A 484 -2.08 6.09 -19.95
N LEU A 485 -1.86 4.79 -20.20
CA LEU A 485 -0.53 4.18 -20.12
C LEU A 485 0.46 4.85 -21.09
N SER A 486 0.01 5.25 -22.28
CA SER A 486 0.84 5.95 -23.27
C SER A 486 1.35 7.30 -22.77
N GLY A 487 0.57 7.98 -21.90
CA GLY A 487 1.00 9.22 -21.25
C GLY A 487 2.26 9.05 -20.39
N ALA A 488 2.37 7.93 -19.67
CA ALA A 488 3.58 7.61 -18.92
C ALA A 488 4.79 7.41 -19.84
N GLY A 489 4.65 6.62 -20.92
CA GLY A 489 5.75 6.41 -21.86
C GLY A 489 6.16 7.68 -22.61
N GLU A 490 5.22 8.58 -22.91
CA GLU A 490 5.52 9.90 -23.48
C GLU A 490 6.42 10.70 -22.55
N ALA A 491 6.10 10.78 -21.25
CA ALA A 491 6.94 11.45 -20.25
C ALA A 491 8.35 10.87 -20.20
N ILE A 492 8.49 9.54 -20.16
CA ILE A 492 9.80 8.88 -20.12
C ILE A 492 10.63 9.20 -21.37
N ARG A 493 10.02 9.13 -22.56
CA ARG A 493 10.70 9.48 -23.82
C ARG A 493 11.09 10.96 -23.88
N GLN A 494 10.25 11.85 -23.36
CA GLN A 494 10.56 13.27 -23.24
C GLN A 494 11.79 13.51 -22.36
N LEU A 495 11.88 12.85 -21.20
CA LEU A 495 13.03 12.94 -20.30
C LEU A 495 14.31 12.39 -20.94
N ALA A 496 14.22 11.28 -21.69
CA ALA A 496 15.37 10.72 -22.41
C ALA A 496 15.91 11.69 -23.49
N ASN A 497 15.00 12.35 -24.22
CA ASN A 497 15.39 13.35 -25.23
C ASN A 497 16.05 14.59 -24.60
N GLN A 498 15.65 15.00 -23.40
CA GLN A 498 16.27 16.11 -22.68
C GLN A 498 17.68 15.79 -22.13
N ARG A 499 17.99 14.50 -21.90
CA ARG A 499 19.31 14.03 -21.45
C ARG A 499 20.32 13.86 -22.58
N THR A 500 19.87 13.86 -23.83
CA THR A 500 20.75 13.74 -25.01
C THR A 500 21.28 15.14 -25.37
N PRO A 501 22.61 15.37 -25.34
CA PRO A 501 23.21 16.70 -25.53
C PRO A 501 23.05 17.28 -26.94
#